data_AF-A0A970XGA4-F1
#
_entry.id   AF-A0A970XGA4-F1
#
_cell.length_a   1.000
_cell.length_b   1.000
_cell.length_c   1.000
_cell.angle_alpha   90.00
_cell.angle_beta   90.00
_cell.angle_gamma   90.00
#
_symmetry.space_group_name_H-M   'P 1'
#
loop_
_entity.id
_entity.type
_entity.pdbx_description
1 polymer ?
#
loop_
_entity_poly.entity_id
_entity_poly.type
_entity_poly.pdbx_seq_one_letter_code
_entity_poly.pdbx_strand_id
1 'polypeptide(L)'
;MDFEQELRRYREAKGMVAFIENELELLKGMKEDRGFRDEGIEAGSLGGAEHSLAKGAMKLSRVEHCGLRQAAGGGGEELDAEIRSLEHRLRHLRYRIRRVEAMLCALTQRERLVVQKFYIEGHPWSDVVALYRQEMPSPREA
;
A
#
# COMPACT_ATOMS: atom_id res chain seq x y z
N MET A 1 -9.08 -7.45 22.66
CA MET A 1 -8.81 -6.88 21.33
C MET A 1 -9.30 -5.44 21.39
N ASP A 2 -8.45 -4.46 21.14
CA ASP A 2 -8.81 -3.04 21.22
C ASP A 2 -9.43 -2.60 19.88
N PHE A 3 -10.74 -2.37 19.90
CA PHE A 3 -11.54 -2.06 18.71
C PHE A 3 -11.16 -0.69 18.10
N GLU A 4 -10.81 0.28 18.93
CA GLU A 4 -10.36 1.60 18.45
C GLU A 4 -9.03 1.48 17.71
N GLN A 5 -8.11 0.70 18.26
CA GLN A 5 -6.83 0.43 17.63
C GLN A 5 -7.00 -0.32 16.30
N GLU A 6 -8.00 -1.20 16.20
CA GLU A 6 -8.32 -1.90 14.95
C GLU A 6 -8.86 -0.96 13.86
N LEU A 7 -9.70 0.00 14.22
CA LEU A 7 -10.24 1.02 13.30
C LEU A 7 -9.17 1.99 12.79
N ARG A 8 -8.20 2.39 13.62
CA ARG A 8 -7.06 3.19 13.16
C ARG A 8 -6.18 2.40 12.18
N ARG A 9 -5.86 1.15 12.53
CA ARG A 9 -5.10 0.23 11.68
C ARG A 9 -5.81 -0.09 10.36
N TYR A 10 -7.14 0.02 10.31
CA TYR A 10 -7.91 -0.16 9.08
C TYR A 10 -7.60 0.93 8.04
N ARG A 11 -7.52 2.21 8.44
CA ARG A 11 -7.12 3.30 7.53
C ARG A 11 -5.70 3.10 7.01
N GLU A 12 -4.77 2.77 7.92
CA GLU A 12 -3.39 2.47 7.56
C GLU A 12 -3.31 1.29 6.58
N ALA A 13 -4.07 0.21 6.84
CA ALA A 13 -4.12 -0.95 5.97
C ALA A 13 -4.61 -0.59 4.56
N LYS A 14 -5.62 0.28 4.42
CA LYS A 14 -6.08 0.76 3.12
C LYS A 14 -5.00 1.51 2.35
N GLY A 15 -4.27 2.41 3.02
CA GLY A 15 -3.13 3.12 2.40
C GLY A 15 -2.00 2.17 2.00
N MET A 16 -1.69 1.19 2.85
CA MET A 16 -0.65 0.20 2.58
C MET A 16 -0.97 -0.75 1.42
N VAL A 17 -2.25 -1.09 1.22
CA VAL A 17 -2.68 -1.91 0.08
C VAL A 17 -2.31 -1.23 -1.23
N ALA A 18 -2.67 0.05 -1.39
CA ALA A 18 -2.36 0.79 -2.62
C ALA A 18 -0.85 0.90 -2.87
N PHE A 19 -0.07 1.14 -1.81
CA PHE A 19 1.39 1.17 -1.90
C PHE A 19 1.98 -0.18 -2.36
N ILE A 20 1.55 -1.28 -1.74
CA ILE A 20 2.05 -2.63 -2.08
C ILE A 20 1.62 -3.06 -3.48
N GLU A 21 0.42 -2.71 -3.91
CA GLU A 21 -0.06 -2.98 -5.27
C GLU A 21 0.82 -2.31 -6.32
N ASN A 22 1.20 -1.05 -6.11
CA ASN A 22 2.13 -0.33 -6.97
C ASN A 22 3.54 -0.95 -6.95
N GLU A 23 4.08 -1.33 -5.78
CA GLU A 23 5.37 -2.03 -5.72
C GLU A 23 5.34 -3.37 -6.48
N LEU A 24 4.25 -4.14 -6.34
CA LEU A 24 4.09 -5.41 -7.03
C LEU A 24 4.03 -5.24 -8.55
N GLU A 25 3.32 -4.22 -9.03
CA GLU A 25 3.25 -3.90 -10.46
C GLU A 25 4.64 -3.61 -11.02
N LEU A 26 5.42 -2.75 -10.36
CA LEU A 26 6.80 -2.44 -10.77
C LEU A 26 7.71 -3.67 -10.76
N LEU A 27 7.68 -4.48 -9.70
CA LEU A 27 8.52 -5.68 -9.60
C LEU A 27 8.14 -6.75 -10.64
N LYS A 28 6.85 -6.88 -10.98
CA LYS A 28 6.38 -7.78 -12.05
C LYS A 28 6.79 -7.28 -13.42
N GLY A 29 6.66 -5.97 -13.70
CA GLY A 29 7.17 -5.37 -14.94
C GLY A 29 8.66 -5.62 -15.13
N MET A 30 9.46 -5.42 -14.06
CA MET A 30 10.90 -5.74 -14.09
C MET A 30 11.21 -7.21 -14.37
N LYS A 31 10.32 -8.13 -14.02
CA LYS A 31 10.46 -9.55 -14.34
C LYS A 31 10.15 -9.82 -15.81
N GLU A 32 9.11 -9.20 -16.34
CA GLU A 32 8.64 -9.36 -17.71
C GLU A 32 9.62 -8.75 -18.72
N ASP A 33 10.27 -7.63 -18.37
CA ASP A 33 11.33 -6.99 -19.17
C ASP A 33 12.59 -7.85 -19.35
N ARG A 34 12.74 -8.95 -18.59
CA ARG A 34 13.81 -9.95 -18.86
C ARG A 34 13.57 -10.75 -20.14
N GLY A 35 12.36 -10.74 -20.69
CA GLY A 35 12.06 -11.41 -21.97
C GLY A 35 12.77 -10.80 -23.19
N PHE A 36 13.36 -9.61 -23.07
CA PHE A 36 14.04 -8.92 -24.19
C PHE A 36 15.56 -9.02 -24.16
N ARG A 37 16.16 -9.64 -23.13
CA ARG A 37 17.62 -9.64 -22.95
C ARG A 37 18.34 -10.91 -23.45
N ASP A 38 17.60 -11.96 -23.81
CA ASP A 38 18.21 -13.22 -24.31
C ASP A 38 18.46 -13.26 -25.83
N GLU A 39 18.00 -12.27 -26.63
CA GLU A 39 18.30 -12.20 -28.07
C GLU A 39 19.22 -11.03 -28.47
N GLY A 40 19.71 -10.25 -27.51
CA GLY A 40 20.32 -8.94 -27.79
C GLY A 40 21.78 -8.72 -27.39
N ILE A 41 22.50 -9.72 -26.87
CA ILE A 41 23.94 -9.57 -26.57
C ILE A 41 24.79 -9.97 -27.79
N GLU A 42 24.45 -9.41 -28.94
CA GLU A 42 25.36 -9.24 -30.09
C GLU A 42 25.24 -7.79 -30.59
N ALA A 43 25.56 -6.82 -29.75
CA ALA A 43 25.90 -5.49 -30.21
C ALA A 43 26.88 -4.86 -29.21
N GLY A 44 28.15 -4.83 -29.60
CA GLY A 44 29.14 -4.06 -28.87
C GLY A 44 28.79 -2.56 -28.83
N SER A 45 29.35 -1.91 -27.83
CA SER A 45 29.49 -0.45 -27.72
C SER A 45 28.21 0.31 -27.41
N LEU A 46 28.15 0.96 -26.24
CA LEU A 46 28.42 2.41 -26.16
C LEU A 46 28.34 2.90 -24.70
N GLY A 47 29.46 3.51 -24.29
CA GLY A 47 29.65 4.54 -23.25
C GLY A 47 28.57 4.80 -22.19
N GLY A 48 28.97 4.64 -20.93
CA GLY A 48 28.22 5.18 -19.80
C GLY A 48 28.71 4.69 -18.44
N ALA A 49 30.03 4.57 -18.26
CA ALA A 49 30.56 4.72 -16.92
C ALA A 49 30.26 6.17 -16.47
N GLU A 50 30.18 6.37 -15.17
CA GLU A 50 30.12 7.68 -14.49
C GLU A 50 28.71 8.22 -14.19
N HIS A 51 28.04 7.61 -13.21
CA HIS A 51 27.25 8.38 -12.26
C HIS A 51 27.54 7.91 -10.82
N SER A 52 28.55 8.56 -10.23
CA SER A 52 28.53 9.10 -8.87
C SER A 52 28.15 8.18 -7.71
N LEU A 53 29.16 7.47 -7.19
CA LEU A 53 29.19 6.97 -5.81
C LEU A 53 29.26 8.14 -4.82
N ALA A 54 28.11 8.74 -4.50
CA ALA A 54 27.98 9.65 -3.37
C ALA A 54 27.75 8.83 -2.08
N LYS A 55 28.73 8.86 -1.19
CA LYS A 55 28.70 8.28 0.17
C LYS A 55 27.65 8.98 1.03
N GLY A 56 26.42 8.51 0.96
CA GLY A 56 25.40 8.63 2.00
C GLY A 56 24.55 7.37 1.89
N ALA A 57 24.33 6.65 2.99
CA ALA A 57 23.50 5.44 2.96
C ALA A 57 22.03 5.82 2.71
N MET A 58 21.71 6.12 1.44
CA MET A 58 20.35 6.25 0.96
C MET A 58 19.69 4.88 1.17
N LYS A 59 18.64 4.83 1.98
CA LYS A 59 17.79 3.63 2.05
C LYS A 59 17.11 3.49 0.70
N LEU A 60 17.69 2.65 -0.15
CA LEU A 60 17.09 2.27 -1.42
C LEU A 60 15.68 1.73 -1.14
N SER A 61 14.72 2.17 -1.94
CA SER A 61 13.43 1.50 -2.00
C SER A 61 13.63 0.05 -2.43
N ARG A 62 12.64 -0.78 -2.12
CA ARG A 62 12.66 -2.20 -2.44
C ARG A 62 12.82 -2.46 -3.93
N VAL A 63 12.12 -1.67 -4.75
CA VAL A 63 12.20 -1.71 -6.22
C VAL A 63 13.61 -1.37 -6.71
N GLU A 64 14.22 -0.31 -6.18
CA GLU A 64 15.59 0.09 -6.54
C GLU A 64 16.62 -0.98 -6.15
N HIS A 65 16.47 -1.57 -4.96
CA HIS A 65 17.34 -2.65 -4.51
C HIS A 65 17.24 -3.88 -5.43
N CYS A 66 16.01 -4.29 -5.78
CA CYS A 66 15.79 -5.35 -6.75
C CYS A 66 16.39 -5.01 -8.12
N GLY A 67 16.25 -3.76 -8.60
CA GLY A 67 16.75 -3.32 -9.90
C GLY A 67 18.27 -3.35 -10.00
N LEU A 68 18.96 -2.85 -8.97
CA LEU A 68 20.42 -2.88 -8.91
C LEU A 68 20.96 -4.32 -8.87
N ARG A 69 20.34 -5.21 -8.10
CA ARG A 69 20.74 -6.63 -8.07
C ARG A 69 20.46 -7.33 -9.39
N GLN A 70 19.33 -7.06 -10.04
CA GLN A 70 19.06 -7.59 -11.37
C GLN A 70 20.11 -7.13 -12.39
N ALA A 71 20.49 -5.86 -12.38
CA ALA A 71 21.53 -5.32 -13.27
C ALA A 71 22.91 -5.95 -13.01
N ALA A 72 23.18 -6.35 -11.76
CA ALA A 72 24.40 -7.04 -11.36
C ALA A 72 24.41 -8.56 -11.67
N GLY A 73 23.43 -9.09 -12.42
CA GLY A 73 23.33 -10.52 -12.75
C GLY A 73 22.70 -11.37 -11.64
N GLY A 74 22.06 -10.74 -10.65
CA GLY A 74 21.32 -11.44 -9.59
C GLY A 74 20.20 -12.32 -10.15
N GLY A 75 20.11 -13.56 -9.66
CA GLY A 75 19.12 -14.54 -10.08
C GLY A 75 17.67 -14.06 -9.89
N GLY A 76 16.77 -14.51 -10.76
CA GLY A 76 15.34 -14.16 -10.70
C GLY A 76 14.63 -14.65 -9.43
N GLU A 77 15.25 -15.57 -8.69
CA GLU A 77 14.72 -16.19 -7.48
C GLU A 77 14.49 -15.20 -6.34
N GLU A 78 15.36 -14.19 -6.18
CA GLU A 78 15.24 -13.18 -5.13
C GLU A 78 14.08 -12.21 -5.42
N LEU A 79 13.93 -11.80 -6.69
CA LEU A 79 12.79 -11.01 -7.15
C LEU A 79 11.48 -11.79 -6.93
N ASP A 80 11.46 -13.08 -7.28
CA ASP A 80 10.31 -13.94 -7.09
C ASP A 80 9.96 -14.13 -5.60
N ALA A 81 10.96 -14.21 -4.73
CA ALA A 81 10.75 -14.26 -3.29
C ALA A 81 10.12 -12.96 -2.76
N GLU A 82 10.58 -11.81 -3.23
CA GLU A 82 10.04 -10.52 -2.83
C GLU A 82 8.59 -10.33 -3.32
N ILE A 83 8.31 -10.68 -4.58
CA ILE A 83 6.94 -10.69 -5.13
C ILE A 83 6.03 -11.58 -4.26
N ARG A 84 6.43 -12.82 -3.95
CA ARG A 84 5.63 -13.73 -3.11
C ARG A 84 5.38 -13.17 -1.71
N SER A 85 6.40 -12.54 -1.12
CA SER A 85 6.31 -11.91 0.21
C SER A 85 5.27 -10.77 0.21
N LEU A 86 5.36 -9.88 -0.78
CA LEU A 86 4.42 -8.78 -0.95
C LEU A 86 3.00 -9.26 -1.24
N GLU A 87 2.82 -10.27 -2.09
CA GLU A 87 1.51 -10.87 -2.35
C GLU A 87 0.89 -11.50 -1.11
N HIS A 88 1.69 -12.17 -0.27
CA HIS A 88 1.22 -12.71 1.00
C HIS A 88 0.77 -11.59 1.95
N ARG A 89 1.59 -10.54 2.09
CA ARG A 89 1.25 -9.36 2.91
C ARG A 89 -0.04 -8.68 2.41
N LEU A 90 -0.19 -8.55 1.09
CA LEU A 90 -1.38 -7.99 0.47
C LEU A 90 -2.63 -8.81 0.78
N ARG A 91 -2.57 -10.15 0.69
CA ARG A 91 -3.68 -11.04 1.08
C ARG A 91 -4.09 -10.82 2.52
N HIS A 92 -3.13 -10.72 3.44
CA HIS A 92 -3.40 -10.50 4.85
C HIS A 92 -4.04 -9.13 5.12
N LEU A 93 -3.54 -8.06 4.49
CA LEU A 93 -4.14 -6.72 4.60
C LEU A 93 -5.56 -6.69 4.05
N ARG A 94 -5.80 -7.26 2.86
CA ARG A 94 -7.13 -7.36 2.25
C ARG A 94 -8.11 -8.17 3.11
N TYR A 95 -7.65 -9.22 3.78
CA TYR A 95 -8.48 -9.96 4.73
C TYR A 95 -8.90 -9.08 5.92
N ARG A 96 -7.95 -8.35 6.52
CA ARG A 96 -8.23 -7.44 7.65
C ARG A 96 -9.19 -6.32 7.26
N ILE A 97 -9.01 -5.72 6.08
CA ILE A 97 -9.90 -4.70 5.54
C ILE A 97 -11.31 -5.25 5.40
N ARG A 98 -11.49 -6.40 4.73
CA ARG A 98 -12.80 -7.04 4.54
C ARG A 98 -13.49 -7.35 5.86
N ARG A 99 -12.74 -7.79 6.87
CA ARG A 99 -13.30 -8.05 8.20
C ARG A 99 -13.89 -6.78 8.82
N VAL A 100 -13.14 -5.67 8.81
CA VAL A 100 -13.61 -4.40 9.36
C VAL A 100 -14.77 -3.84 8.53
N GLU A 101 -14.71 -3.93 7.20
CA GLU A 101 -15.82 -3.53 6.32
C GLU A 101 -17.11 -4.28 6.63
N ALA A 102 -17.03 -5.61 6.84
CA ALA A 102 -18.19 -6.39 7.25
C ALA A 102 -18.78 -5.92 8.58
N MET A 103 -17.94 -5.54 9.56
CA MET A 103 -18.41 -4.97 10.82
C MET A 103 -19.08 -3.61 10.62
N LEU A 104 -18.51 -2.74 9.78
CA LEU A 104 -19.06 -1.42 9.47
C LEU A 104 -20.42 -1.51 8.73
N CYS A 105 -20.63 -2.57 7.95
CA CYS A 105 -21.90 -2.84 7.29
C CYS A 105 -23.04 -3.15 8.27
N ALA A 106 -22.73 -3.74 9.43
CA ALA A 106 -23.73 -4.06 10.46
C ALA A 106 -24.17 -2.83 11.28
N LEU A 107 -23.42 -1.73 11.22
CA LEU A 107 -23.74 -0.49 11.93
C LEU A 107 -24.91 0.25 11.27
N THR A 108 -25.72 0.90 12.10
CA THR A 108 -26.69 1.89 11.64
C THR A 108 -25.99 3.07 10.96
N GLN A 109 -26.73 3.84 10.16
CA GLN A 109 -26.17 5.02 9.49
C GLN A 109 -25.55 6.02 10.48
N ARG A 110 -26.19 6.20 11.64
CA ARG A 110 -25.73 7.08 12.73
C ARG A 110 -24.41 6.61 13.36
N GLU A 111 -24.33 5.33 13.71
CA GLU A 111 -23.12 4.72 14.27
C GLU A 111 -21.99 4.74 13.25
N ARG A 112 -22.28 4.42 11.98
CA ARG A 112 -21.29 4.41 10.90
C ARG A 112 -20.68 5.79 10.70
N LEU A 113 -21.48 6.87 10.76
CA LEU A 113 -20.97 8.24 10.67
C LEU A 113 -19.96 8.54 11.78
N VAL A 114 -20.31 8.23 13.03
CA VAL A 114 -19.41 8.45 14.18
C VAL A 114 -18.14 7.63 14.05
N VAL A 115 -18.26 6.34 13.73
CA VAL A 115 -17.12 5.43 13.56
C VAL A 115 -16.18 5.92 12.46
N GLN A 116 -16.75 6.29 11.32
CA GLN A 116 -15.97 6.76 10.17
C GLN A 116 -15.27 8.08 10.46
N LYS A 117 -16.00 9.08 10.97
CA LYS A 117 -15.43 10.43 11.14
C LYS A 117 -14.50 10.53 12.33
N PHE A 118 -14.89 9.98 13.47
CA PHE A 118 -14.09 10.11 14.69
C PHE A 118 -12.94 9.10 14.73
N TYR A 119 -13.23 7.80 14.62
CA TYR A 119 -12.23 6.77 14.88
C TYR A 119 -11.34 6.44 13.67
N ILE A 120 -11.87 6.52 12.44
CA ILE A 120 -11.11 6.18 11.22
C ILE A 120 -10.45 7.44 10.64
N GLU A 121 -11.21 8.50 10.42
CA GLU A 121 -10.73 9.74 9.80
C GLU A 121 -10.01 10.67 10.80
N GLY A 122 -10.27 10.53 12.10
CA GLY A 122 -9.59 11.26 13.15
C GLY A 122 -10.08 12.70 13.35
N HIS A 123 -11.32 13.00 12.95
CA HIS A 123 -11.91 14.32 13.16
C HIS A 123 -12.11 14.61 14.66
N PRO A 124 -11.97 15.87 15.11
CA PRO A 124 -12.35 16.28 16.45
C PRO A 124 -13.80 15.96 16.75
N TRP A 125 -14.10 15.61 18.02
CA TRP A 125 -15.47 15.28 18.42
C TRP A 125 -16.47 16.42 18.16
N SER A 126 -16.04 17.68 18.30
CA SER A 126 -16.86 18.86 17.99
C SER A 126 -17.39 18.84 16.55
N ASP A 127 -16.54 18.48 15.60
CA ASP A 127 -16.84 18.52 14.17
C ASP A 127 -17.75 17.35 13.81
N VAL A 128 -17.51 16.18 14.43
CA VAL A 128 -18.38 15.00 14.28
C VAL A 128 -19.78 15.29 14.81
N VAL A 129 -19.92 15.96 15.95
CA VAL A 129 -21.22 16.35 16.51
C VAL A 129 -21.93 17.37 15.61
N ALA A 130 -21.21 18.35 15.07
CA ALA A 130 -21.77 19.33 14.14
C ALA A 130 -22.31 18.63 12.87
N LEU A 131 -21.50 17.76 12.27
CA LEU A 131 -21.89 16.98 11.10
C LEU A 131 -23.07 16.05 11.40
N TYR A 132 -23.05 15.36 12.55
CA TYR A 132 -24.13 14.48 12.96
C TYR A 132 -25.47 15.22 13.05
N ARG A 133 -25.47 16.41 13.66
CA ARG A 133 -26.70 17.23 13.76
C ARG A 133 -27.20 17.71 12.39
N GLN A 134 -26.28 18.03 11.49
CA GLN A 134 -26.61 18.45 10.14
C GLN A 134 -27.18 17.31 9.29
N GLU A 135 -26.57 16.12 9.34
CA GLU A 135 -26.97 14.98 8.52
C GLU A 135 -28.13 14.17 9.10
N MET A 136 -28.35 14.24 10.43
CA MET A 136 -29.34 13.44 11.15
C MET A 136 -30.26 14.33 12.00
N PRO A 137 -31.01 15.26 11.38
CA PRO A 137 -31.91 16.14 12.12
C PRO A 137 -32.94 15.34 12.92
N SER A 138 -33.20 15.79 14.15
CA SER A 138 -34.22 15.17 14.99
C SER A 138 -35.59 15.41 14.36
N PRO A 139 -36.49 14.40 14.32
CA PRO A 139 -37.88 14.61 13.88
C PRO A 139 -38.66 15.64 14.72
N ARG A 140 -38.13 16.03 15.89
CA ARG A 140 -38.72 17.06 16.76
C ARG A 140 -38.26 18.48 16.45
N GLU A 141 -37.30 18.63 15.55
CA GLU A 141 -36.71 19.91 15.14
C GLU A 141 -37.13 20.31 13.71
N ALA A 142 -38.01 19.54 13.08
CA ALA A 142 -38.56 19.76 11.74
C ALA A 142 -39.99 20.33 11.78
#